data_AF-A0A0W0WRY8-F1
#
_entry.id   AF-A0A0W0WRY8-F1
#
_cell.length_a   1.000
_cell.length_b   1.000
_cell.length_c   1.000
_cell.angle_alpha   90.00
_cell.angle_beta   90.00
_cell.angle_gamma   90.00
#
_symmetry.space_group_name_H-M   'P 1'
#
loop_
_entity.id
_entity.type
_entity.pdbx_description
1 polymer ?
#
loop_
_entity_poly.entity_id
_entity_poly.type
_entity_poly.pdbx_seq_one_letter_code
_entity_poly.pdbx_strand_id
1 'polypeptide(L)'
;MSIFKSTFDAIGTGSGVAWPSFGILSSALSLGIGGAAMAALGSVCCGLFLLVSVPVFYLTYKKSRLEESRLNEKLAIHLSRFIDQLHDCYLNQAEQLDFYSYLNQLDRQSERQLNLQVQFLEFIKKNTPQFFRKYEQFSPGKREAKLKEIISAFLNSSDFEETIKPLSNDELLDGAFLSFVGVFGAAAGCSSGVIGVLAGVGLFGGFGVIPVLATIVLTTAILLAVCGALVSIHSHIEKNKKTQIYKNFKTFNADFAAEMTLGDTQESKQNQKASTHEVSTGPRDWRLTGVKTPGVAKVRETLFHLHDSRHPDHLPSMVGFSL
;
A
#
# COMPACT_ATOMS: atom_id res chain seq x y z
N MET A 1 -12.88 -11.81 -12.65
CA MET A 1 -11.64 -11.73 -11.84
C MET A 1 -11.80 -12.19 -10.38
N SER A 2 -13.00 -12.53 -9.91
CA SER A 2 -13.26 -12.89 -8.49
C SER A 2 -12.96 -14.37 -8.14
N ILE A 3 -13.22 -15.30 -9.07
CA ILE A 3 -13.23 -16.74 -8.78
C ILE A 3 -11.82 -17.28 -8.45
N PHE A 4 -10.79 -16.89 -9.22
CA PHE A 4 -9.40 -17.29 -8.95
C PHE A 4 -8.82 -16.67 -7.67
N LYS A 5 -9.37 -15.56 -7.17
CA LYS A 5 -8.90 -14.98 -5.89
C LYS A 5 -9.34 -15.88 -4.74
N SER A 6 -10.61 -16.30 -4.75
CA SER A 6 -11.16 -17.24 -3.77
C SER A 6 -10.53 -18.63 -3.87
N THR A 7 -10.21 -19.14 -5.07
CA THR A 7 -9.53 -20.44 -5.20
C THR A 7 -8.08 -20.39 -4.75
N PHE A 8 -7.36 -19.27 -4.93
CA PHE A 8 -5.99 -19.13 -4.41
C PHE A 8 -5.93 -18.84 -2.92
N ASP A 9 -6.86 -18.06 -2.37
CA ASP A 9 -7.01 -17.88 -0.92
C ASP A 9 -7.40 -19.22 -0.26
N ALA A 10 -8.25 -20.02 -0.93
CA ALA A 10 -8.59 -21.38 -0.49
C ALA A 10 -7.49 -22.43 -0.73
N ILE A 11 -6.62 -22.25 -1.74
CA ILE A 11 -5.41 -23.08 -1.92
C ILE A 11 -4.35 -22.69 -0.88
N GLY A 12 -4.28 -21.43 -0.44
CA GLY A 12 -3.45 -21.01 0.69
C GLY A 12 -3.85 -21.70 2.01
N THR A 13 -5.15 -21.76 2.31
CA THR A 13 -5.68 -22.46 3.49
C THR A 13 -5.70 -23.99 3.32
N GLY A 14 -6.02 -24.49 2.13
CA GLY A 14 -6.17 -25.91 1.83
C GLY A 14 -4.84 -26.64 1.61
N SER A 15 -3.83 -25.96 1.08
CA SER A 15 -2.48 -26.53 0.95
C SER A 15 -1.86 -26.78 2.32
N GLY A 16 -2.05 -25.87 3.28
CA GLY A 16 -1.54 -26.03 4.65
C GLY A 16 -2.02 -27.30 5.37
N VAL A 17 -3.20 -27.83 5.02
CA VAL A 17 -3.80 -29.02 5.65
C VAL A 17 -3.65 -30.29 4.79
N ALA A 18 -3.65 -30.13 3.46
CA ALA A 18 -3.45 -31.25 2.53
C ALA A 18 -2.03 -31.84 2.61
N TRP A 19 -1.00 -31.00 2.83
CA TRP A 19 0.39 -31.48 2.89
C TRP A 19 0.70 -32.32 4.12
N PRO A 20 0.31 -31.94 5.35
CA PRO A 20 0.44 -32.83 6.51
C PRO A 20 -0.33 -34.13 6.34
N SER A 21 -1.55 -34.07 5.80
CA SER A 21 -2.36 -35.26 5.54
C SER A 21 -1.68 -36.22 4.55
N PHE A 22 -1.07 -35.66 3.50
CA PHE A 22 -0.27 -36.42 2.55
C PHE A 22 0.98 -37.05 3.19
N GLY A 23 1.69 -36.29 4.04
CA GLY A 23 2.83 -36.80 4.80
C GLY A 23 2.46 -37.96 5.74
N ILE A 24 1.32 -37.84 6.43
CA ILE A 24 0.79 -38.89 7.32
C ILE A 24 0.39 -40.13 6.51
N LEU A 25 -0.34 -39.97 5.40
CA LEU A 25 -0.76 -41.07 4.52
C LEU A 25 0.45 -41.78 3.90
N SER A 26 1.44 -41.01 3.42
CA SER A 26 2.68 -41.56 2.89
C SER A 26 3.47 -42.31 3.96
N SER A 27 3.55 -41.77 5.18
CA SER A 27 4.20 -42.45 6.31
C SER A 27 3.47 -43.74 6.70
N ALA A 28 2.14 -43.74 6.75
CA ALA A 28 1.34 -44.92 7.07
C ALA A 28 1.48 -46.01 5.99
N LEU A 29 1.47 -45.63 4.70
CA LEU A 29 1.72 -46.56 3.59
C LEU A 29 3.14 -47.14 3.61
N SER A 30 4.11 -46.39 4.16
CA SER A 30 5.52 -46.81 4.19
C SER A 30 5.81 -48.00 5.09
N LEU A 31 4.97 -48.19 6.11
CA LEU A 31 5.04 -49.31 7.02
C LEU A 31 4.49 -50.61 6.40
N GLY A 32 3.64 -50.50 5.37
CA GLY A 32 2.96 -51.66 4.76
C GLY A 32 3.59 -52.20 3.47
N ILE A 33 4.31 -51.35 2.72
CA ILE A 33 4.89 -51.69 1.41
C ILE A 33 6.40 -51.56 1.53
N GLY A 34 7.14 -52.63 1.24
CA GLY A 34 8.60 -52.70 1.41
C GLY A 34 9.37 -51.47 0.87
N GLY A 35 10.48 -51.15 1.53
CA GLY A 35 11.22 -49.89 1.42
C GLY A 35 11.50 -49.34 0.02
N ALA A 36 11.80 -50.20 -0.95
CA ALA A 36 12.14 -49.79 -2.32
C ALA A 36 10.97 -49.15 -3.08
N ALA A 37 9.76 -49.70 -2.93
CA ALA A 37 8.57 -49.15 -3.61
C ALA A 37 8.17 -47.78 -3.02
N MET A 38 8.40 -47.60 -1.72
CA MET A 38 8.14 -46.34 -1.03
C MET A 38 9.14 -45.25 -1.40
N ALA A 39 10.42 -45.61 -1.58
CA ALA A 39 11.42 -44.68 -2.08
C ALA A 39 11.07 -44.18 -3.49
N ALA A 40 10.62 -45.07 -4.37
CA ALA A 40 10.15 -44.72 -5.71
C ALA A 40 8.92 -43.80 -5.65
N LEU A 41 7.90 -44.14 -4.86
CA LEU A 41 6.69 -43.33 -4.70
C LEU A 41 6.99 -41.95 -4.10
N GLY A 42 7.79 -41.89 -3.04
CA GLY A 42 8.15 -40.62 -2.40
C GLY A 42 9.00 -39.72 -3.30
N SER A 43 9.90 -40.29 -4.10
CA SER A 43 10.64 -39.56 -5.13
C SER A 43 9.70 -38.98 -6.20
N VAL A 44 8.76 -39.78 -6.71
CA VAL A 44 7.73 -39.32 -7.67
C VAL A 44 6.88 -38.20 -7.07
N CYS A 45 6.44 -38.33 -5.82
CA CYS A 45 5.63 -37.32 -5.16
C CYS A 45 6.41 -36.03 -4.88
N CYS A 46 7.69 -36.12 -4.50
CA CYS A 46 8.58 -34.97 -4.35
C CYS A 46 8.80 -34.27 -5.71
N GLY A 47 9.01 -35.04 -6.77
CA GLY A 47 9.11 -34.53 -8.14
C GLY A 47 7.84 -33.80 -8.57
N LEU A 48 6.66 -34.38 -8.35
CA LEU A 48 5.37 -33.75 -8.61
C LEU A 48 5.17 -32.50 -7.76
N PHE A 49 5.58 -32.53 -6.49
CA PHE A 49 5.52 -31.37 -5.61
C PHE A 49 6.35 -30.20 -6.14
N LEU A 50 7.62 -30.44 -6.50
CA LEU A 50 8.47 -29.40 -7.07
C LEU A 50 7.93 -28.89 -8.41
N LEU A 51 7.44 -29.82 -9.24
CA LEU A 51 6.86 -29.52 -10.55
C LEU A 51 5.61 -28.65 -10.45
N VAL A 52 4.81 -28.75 -9.37
CA VAL A 52 3.62 -27.92 -9.15
C VAL A 52 3.93 -26.65 -8.35
N SER A 53 4.70 -26.76 -7.27
CA SER A 53 4.97 -25.66 -6.33
C SER A 53 5.83 -24.57 -6.95
N VAL A 54 6.86 -24.91 -7.72
CA VAL A 54 7.76 -23.91 -8.35
C VAL A 54 6.99 -23.03 -9.35
N PRO A 55 6.19 -23.58 -10.30
CA PRO A 55 5.38 -22.75 -11.18
C PRO A 55 4.33 -21.93 -10.45
N VAL A 56 3.65 -22.51 -9.44
CA VAL A 56 2.65 -21.77 -8.65
C VAL A 56 3.29 -20.60 -7.91
N PHE A 57 4.45 -20.82 -7.28
CA PHE A 57 5.22 -19.78 -6.63
C PHE A 57 5.66 -18.71 -7.63
N TYR A 58 6.21 -19.11 -8.77
CA TYR A 58 6.65 -18.20 -9.83
C TYR A 58 5.50 -17.32 -10.36
N LEU A 59 4.33 -17.93 -10.64
CA LEU A 59 3.15 -17.20 -11.11
C LEU A 59 2.61 -16.24 -10.05
N THR A 60 2.59 -16.67 -8.78
CA THR A 60 2.15 -15.84 -7.65
C THR A 60 3.09 -14.67 -7.44
N TYR A 61 4.40 -14.91 -7.45
CA TYR A 61 5.42 -13.87 -7.36
C TYR A 61 5.30 -12.87 -8.52
N LYS A 62 5.18 -13.36 -9.77
CA LYS A 62 4.99 -12.51 -10.96
C LYS A 62 3.73 -11.66 -10.85
N LYS A 63 2.61 -12.23 -10.37
CA LYS A 63 1.36 -11.51 -10.17
C LYS A 63 1.50 -10.45 -9.07
N SER A 64 2.11 -10.78 -7.94
CA SER A 64 2.37 -9.83 -6.85
C SER A 64 3.20 -8.64 -7.33
N ARG A 65 4.30 -8.89 -8.06
CA ARG A 65 5.13 -7.83 -8.65
C ARG A 65 4.38 -6.95 -9.64
N LEU A 66 3.49 -7.53 -10.44
CA LEU A 66 2.65 -6.77 -11.37
C LEU A 66 1.60 -5.91 -10.65
N GLU A 67 1.00 -6.42 -9.58
CA GLU A 67 0.08 -5.64 -8.74
C GLU A 67 0.79 -4.49 -8.05
N GLU A 68 2.00 -4.74 -7.54
CA GLU A 68 2.85 -3.74 -6.91
C GLU A 68 3.25 -2.64 -7.90
N SER A 69 3.73 -3.01 -9.10
CA SER A 69 4.11 -2.04 -10.12
C SER A 69 2.93 -1.19 -10.57
N ARG A 70 1.74 -1.78 -10.75
CA ARG A 70 0.50 -1.06 -11.07
C ARG A 70 0.07 -0.11 -9.96
N LEU A 71 0.24 -0.49 -8.70
CA LEU A 71 -0.06 0.38 -7.57
C LEU A 71 0.91 1.58 -7.53
N ASN A 72 2.20 1.31 -7.72
CA ASN A 72 3.23 2.36 -7.77
C ASN A 72 3.01 3.31 -8.95
N GLU A 73 2.64 2.79 -10.12
CA GLU A 73 2.30 3.61 -11.30
C GLU A 73 1.09 4.49 -11.04
N LYS A 74 0.00 3.93 -10.48
CA LYS A 74 -1.19 4.71 -10.10
C LYS A 74 -0.86 5.79 -9.07
N LEU A 75 -0.06 5.46 -8.07
CA LEU A 75 0.38 6.42 -7.06
C LEU A 75 1.17 7.55 -7.72
N ALA A 76 2.12 7.24 -8.60
CA ALA A 76 2.91 8.23 -9.33
C ALA A 76 2.03 9.17 -10.16
N ILE A 77 1.02 8.65 -10.86
CA ILE A 77 0.07 9.46 -11.65
C ILE A 77 -0.71 10.44 -10.77
N HIS A 78 -1.19 10.00 -9.60
CA HIS A 78 -1.95 10.89 -8.72
C HIS A 78 -1.05 11.93 -8.05
N LEU A 79 0.16 11.57 -7.62
CA LEU A 79 1.09 12.54 -7.07
C LEU A 79 1.59 13.53 -8.14
N SER A 80 1.81 13.08 -9.38
CA SER A 80 2.21 14.01 -10.46
C SER A 80 1.10 15.00 -10.74
N ARG A 81 -0.15 14.52 -10.84
CA ARG A 81 -1.32 15.37 -11.03
C ARG A 81 -1.47 16.38 -9.90
N PHE A 82 -1.20 15.98 -8.65
CA PHE A 82 -1.23 16.89 -7.50
C PHE A 82 -0.22 18.03 -7.68
N ILE A 83 1.03 17.73 -8.02
CA ILE A 83 2.07 18.74 -8.22
C ILE A 83 1.77 19.63 -9.43
N ASP A 84 1.29 19.04 -10.53
CA ASP A 84 0.89 19.79 -11.73
C ASP A 84 -0.26 20.76 -11.42
N GLN A 85 -1.31 20.30 -10.73
CA GLN A 85 -2.42 21.16 -10.30
C GLN A 85 -1.96 22.31 -9.41
N LEU A 86 -1.02 22.04 -8.50
CA LEU A 86 -0.47 23.05 -7.62
C LEU A 86 0.40 24.06 -8.39
N HIS A 87 1.15 23.59 -9.39
CA HIS A 87 1.90 24.43 -10.30
C HIS A 87 1.01 25.31 -11.19
N ASP A 88 -0.09 24.76 -11.71
CA ASP A 88 -1.06 25.53 -12.49
C ASP A 88 -1.72 26.64 -11.65
N CYS A 89 -2.00 26.38 -10.38
CA CYS A 89 -2.46 27.41 -9.44
C CYS A 89 -1.44 28.53 -9.27
N TYR A 90 -0.15 28.17 -9.17
CA TYR A 90 0.94 29.14 -9.11
C TYR A 90 1.01 29.98 -10.39
N LEU A 91 0.93 29.37 -11.58
CA LEU A 91 0.98 30.10 -12.85
C LEU A 91 -0.19 31.09 -13.01
N ASN A 92 -1.37 30.73 -12.54
CA ASN A 92 -2.56 31.59 -12.60
C ASN A 92 -2.50 32.78 -11.62
N GLN A 93 -1.51 32.80 -10.73
CA GLN A 93 -1.50 33.68 -9.55
C GLN A 93 -0.24 34.52 -9.42
N ALA A 94 0.88 34.08 -9.99
CA ALA A 94 2.18 34.71 -9.75
C ALA A 94 2.41 35.95 -10.62
N GLU A 95 2.18 37.12 -10.01
CA GLU A 95 2.97 38.32 -10.30
C GLU A 95 4.35 38.16 -9.61
N GLN A 96 5.35 37.68 -10.36
CA GLN A 96 6.81 37.76 -10.10
C GLN A 96 7.51 36.83 -9.07
N LEU A 97 6.83 36.00 -8.26
CA LEU A 97 7.52 35.06 -7.35
C LEU A 97 7.90 33.74 -8.04
N ASP A 98 8.98 33.07 -7.62
CA ASP A 98 9.33 31.71 -8.06
C ASP A 98 8.50 30.63 -7.34
N PHE A 99 8.28 29.50 -8.01
CA PHE A 99 7.44 28.41 -7.49
C PHE A 99 7.88 27.91 -6.09
N TYR A 100 9.19 27.89 -5.85
CA TYR A 100 9.74 27.49 -4.55
C TYR A 100 9.41 28.50 -3.44
N SER A 101 9.50 29.82 -3.68
CA SER A 101 9.12 30.82 -2.68
C SER A 101 7.62 30.86 -2.44
N TYR A 102 6.81 30.62 -3.48
CA TYR A 102 5.36 30.46 -3.33
C TYR A 102 5.02 29.33 -2.36
N LEU A 103 5.63 28.16 -2.54
CA LEU A 103 5.48 27.03 -1.63
C LEU A 103 5.94 27.35 -0.20
N ASN A 104 6.99 28.15 -0.01
CA ASN A 104 7.46 28.57 1.32
C ASN A 104 6.52 29.56 2.01
N GLN A 105 5.77 30.38 1.26
CA GLN A 105 4.75 31.25 1.85
C GLN A 105 3.55 30.44 2.36
N LEU A 106 3.16 29.38 1.65
CA LEU A 106 2.11 28.45 2.08
C LEU A 106 2.47 27.74 3.40
N ASP A 107 3.76 27.49 3.64
CA ASP A 107 4.27 26.74 4.80
C ASP A 107 4.16 27.50 6.14
N ARG A 108 4.44 28.82 6.12
CA ARG A 108 4.61 29.65 7.33
C ARG A 108 3.38 29.78 8.24
N GLN A 109 2.21 29.25 7.85
CA GLN A 109 0.99 29.31 8.65
C GLN A 109 0.43 27.94 9.04
N SER A 110 1.14 26.85 8.75
CA SER A 110 0.69 25.47 8.99
C SER A 110 1.24 24.87 10.28
N GLU A 111 1.02 25.51 11.44
CA GLU A 111 1.41 24.94 12.74
C GLU A 111 0.44 23.86 13.27
N ARG A 112 -0.68 23.60 12.60
CA ARG A 112 -1.71 22.65 13.05
C ARG A 112 -1.87 21.49 12.08
N GLN A 113 -1.57 20.28 12.56
CA GLN A 113 -1.83 18.97 11.95
C GLN A 113 -1.48 18.89 10.46
N LEU A 114 -0.25 18.43 10.17
CA LEU A 114 0.24 18.29 8.80
C LEU A 114 -0.57 17.21 8.06
N ASN A 115 -1.45 17.64 7.16
CA ASN A 115 -2.06 16.80 6.15
C ASN A 115 -0.97 16.08 5.33
N LEU A 116 -1.29 14.88 4.83
CA LEU A 116 -0.39 14.05 4.00
C LEU A 116 0.26 14.84 2.85
N GLN A 117 -0.51 15.72 2.22
CA GLN A 117 -0.09 16.55 1.09
C GLN A 117 0.97 17.56 1.52
N VAL A 118 0.81 18.16 2.70
CA VAL A 118 1.77 19.12 3.26
C VAL A 118 3.07 18.40 3.63
N GLN A 119 2.98 17.23 4.29
CA GLN A 119 4.15 16.41 4.60
C GLN A 119 4.92 16.01 3.34
N PHE A 120 4.21 15.65 2.27
CA PHE A 120 4.84 15.33 0.99
C PHE A 120 5.56 16.55 0.38
N LEU A 121 4.94 17.73 0.41
CA LEU A 121 5.57 18.96 -0.07
C LEU A 121 6.80 19.31 0.76
N GLU A 122 6.71 19.21 2.09
CA GLU A 122 7.82 19.46 3.01
C GLU A 122 8.97 18.47 2.77
N PHE A 123 8.65 17.20 2.56
CA PHE A 123 9.63 16.18 2.20
C PHE A 123 10.39 16.55 0.92
N ILE A 124 9.70 17.00 -0.13
CA ILE A 124 10.34 17.44 -1.37
C ILE A 124 11.21 18.67 -1.12
N LYS A 125 10.73 19.67 -0.36
CA LYS A 125 11.50 20.87 -0.04
C LYS A 125 12.80 20.55 0.69
N LYS A 126 12.74 19.64 1.65
CA LYS A 126 13.89 19.24 2.49
C LYS A 126 14.88 18.39 1.71
N ASN A 127 14.40 17.36 0.99
CA ASN A 127 15.27 16.37 0.37
C ASN A 127 15.63 16.68 -1.08
N THR A 128 14.80 17.43 -1.81
CA THR A 128 14.98 17.67 -3.24
C THR A 128 14.53 19.08 -3.66
N PRO A 129 15.03 20.16 -3.03
CA PRO A 129 14.57 21.53 -3.33
C PRO A 129 14.80 21.95 -4.79
N GLN A 130 15.80 21.36 -5.45
CA GLN A 130 16.08 21.60 -6.86
C GLN A 130 14.93 21.16 -7.77
N PHE A 131 14.11 20.20 -7.34
CA PHE A 131 12.95 19.74 -8.10
C PHE A 131 11.96 20.88 -8.35
N PHE A 132 11.62 21.65 -7.31
CA PHE A 132 10.72 22.80 -7.43
C PHE A 132 11.38 23.98 -8.15
N ARG A 133 12.66 24.26 -7.87
CA ARG A 133 13.37 25.37 -8.52
C ARG A 133 13.53 25.20 -10.03
N LYS A 134 13.61 23.96 -10.50
CA LYS A 134 13.80 23.62 -11.92
C LYS A 134 12.56 22.96 -12.52
N TYR A 135 11.41 23.05 -11.87
CA TYR A 135 10.19 22.32 -12.26
C TYR A 135 9.82 22.60 -13.73
N GLU A 136 9.81 23.87 -14.11
CA GLU A 136 9.53 24.33 -15.48
C GLU A 136 10.58 23.87 -16.51
N GLN A 137 11.84 23.73 -16.09
CA GLN A 137 12.96 23.35 -16.96
C GLN A 137 12.95 21.86 -17.32
N PHE A 138 12.24 21.04 -16.56
CA PHE A 138 12.15 19.61 -16.83
C PHE A 138 11.13 19.33 -17.95
N SER A 139 11.50 18.47 -18.89
CA SER A 139 10.54 17.86 -19.81
C SER A 139 9.58 16.94 -19.04
N PRO A 140 8.34 16.73 -19.52
CA PRO A 140 7.33 15.94 -18.80
C PRO A 140 7.83 14.54 -18.41
N GLY A 141 8.53 13.83 -19.32
CA GLY A 141 9.13 12.53 -18.99
C GLY A 141 10.23 12.59 -17.93
N LYS A 142 11.02 13.67 -17.88
CA LYS A 142 12.02 13.87 -16.82
C LYS A 142 11.37 14.21 -15.47
N ARG A 143 10.28 14.98 -15.47
CA ARG A 143 9.50 15.27 -14.25
C ARG A 143 8.95 13.99 -13.66
N GLU A 144 8.33 13.14 -14.47
CA GLU A 144 7.76 11.88 -14.01
C GLU A 144 8.83 10.94 -13.44
N ALA A 145 9.99 10.82 -14.11
CA ALA A 145 11.09 10.01 -13.61
C ALA A 145 11.64 10.51 -12.27
N LYS A 146 11.86 11.83 -12.14
CA LYS A 146 12.32 12.45 -10.89
C LYS A 146 11.28 12.34 -9.78
N LEU A 147 10.00 12.49 -10.11
CA LEU A 147 8.93 12.32 -9.15
C LEU A 147 8.83 10.87 -8.67
N LYS A 148 9.00 9.86 -9.54
CA LYS A 148 9.06 8.44 -9.12
C LYS A 148 10.18 8.18 -8.12
N GLU A 149 11.35 8.80 -8.33
CA GLU A 149 12.49 8.73 -7.40
C GLU A 149 12.13 9.36 -6.03
N ILE A 150 11.55 10.57 -6.05
CA ILE A 150 11.08 11.28 -4.85
C ILE A 150 10.01 10.47 -4.11
N ILE A 151 9.04 9.90 -4.82
CA ILE A 151 7.97 9.09 -4.23
C ILE A 151 8.55 7.85 -3.55
N SER A 152 9.49 7.17 -4.21
CA SER A 152 10.16 6.02 -3.61
C SER A 152 10.91 6.43 -2.33
N ALA A 153 11.57 7.59 -2.34
CA ALA A 153 12.26 8.10 -1.15
C ALA A 153 11.27 8.49 -0.03
N PHE A 154 10.14 9.12 -0.39
CA PHE A 154 9.09 9.51 0.55
C PHE A 154 8.45 8.30 1.23
N LEU A 155 8.11 7.25 0.44
CA LEU A 155 7.54 6.02 0.98
C LEU A 155 8.48 5.32 1.96
N ASN A 156 9.78 5.42 1.75
CA ASN A 156 10.81 4.82 2.60
C ASN A 156 11.22 5.72 3.77
N SER A 157 10.68 6.94 3.88
CA SER A 157 10.98 7.85 4.99
C SER A 157 10.16 7.50 6.24
N SER A 158 10.83 7.59 7.39
CA SER A 158 10.27 7.30 8.72
C SER A 158 9.27 8.36 9.18
N ASP A 159 9.42 9.60 8.68
CA ASP A 159 8.61 10.76 9.03
C ASP A 159 7.10 10.53 8.77
N PHE A 160 6.76 9.54 7.94
CA PHE A 160 5.40 9.25 7.53
C PHE A 160 4.69 8.15 8.34
N GLU A 161 5.39 7.39 9.19
CA GLU A 161 4.78 6.24 9.88
C GLU A 161 3.68 6.63 10.87
N GLU A 162 3.74 7.82 11.47
CA GLU A 162 2.79 8.25 12.50
C GLU A 162 1.41 8.66 11.96
N THR A 163 1.31 9.04 10.68
CA THR A 163 0.06 9.61 10.11
C THR A 163 -0.85 8.55 9.46
N ILE A 164 -0.33 7.36 9.21
CA ILE A 164 -1.08 6.28 8.58
C ILE A 164 -1.89 5.57 9.64
N LYS A 165 -3.19 5.38 9.40
CA LYS A 165 -4.00 4.55 10.28
C LYS A 165 -3.41 3.13 10.28
N PRO A 166 -2.97 2.61 11.43
CA PRO A 166 -2.42 1.26 11.49
C PRO A 166 -3.46 0.28 10.93
N LEU A 167 -2.99 -0.75 10.23
CA LEU A 167 -3.87 -1.81 9.77
C LEU A 167 -4.51 -2.46 11.01
N SER A 168 -5.76 -2.92 10.88
CA SER A 168 -6.40 -3.62 12.00
C SER A 168 -5.54 -4.82 12.39
N ASN A 169 -5.38 -5.05 13.69
CA ASN A 169 -4.59 -6.18 14.18
C ASN A 169 -5.14 -7.49 13.63
N ASP A 170 -6.46 -7.59 13.46
CA ASP A 170 -7.13 -8.76 12.92
C ASP A 170 -6.69 -9.07 11.47
N GLU A 171 -6.67 -8.07 10.58
CA GLU A 171 -6.20 -8.27 9.19
C GLU A 171 -4.71 -8.63 9.11
N LEU A 172 -3.88 -8.09 10.01
CA LEU A 172 -2.46 -8.46 10.10
C LEU A 172 -2.29 -9.89 10.61
N LEU A 173 -3.06 -10.28 11.63
CA LEU A 173 -2.99 -11.58 12.26
C LEU A 173 -3.50 -12.67 11.31
N ASP A 174 -4.56 -12.40 10.55
CA ASP A 174 -5.06 -13.30 9.48
C ASP A 174 -3.98 -13.53 8.42
N GLY A 175 -3.38 -12.46 7.89
CA GLY A 175 -2.31 -12.57 6.88
C GLY A 175 -1.05 -13.27 7.41
N ALA A 176 -0.69 -13.03 8.66
CA ALA A 176 0.44 -13.67 9.33
C ALA A 176 0.17 -15.16 9.58
N PHE A 177 -1.01 -15.50 10.09
CA PHE A 177 -1.43 -16.86 10.38
C PHE A 177 -1.50 -17.71 9.11
N LEU A 178 -2.09 -17.18 8.04
CA LEU A 178 -2.14 -17.87 6.75
C LEU A 178 -0.73 -18.14 6.19
N SER A 179 0.17 -17.16 6.30
CA SER A 179 1.56 -17.35 5.88
C SER A 179 2.30 -18.36 6.76
N PHE A 180 2.10 -18.30 8.08
CA PHE A 180 2.67 -19.23 9.04
C PHE A 180 2.25 -20.67 8.72
N VAL A 181 0.94 -20.95 8.65
CA VAL A 181 0.41 -22.30 8.42
C VAL A 181 0.84 -22.82 7.05
N GLY A 182 0.86 -21.97 6.02
CA GLY A 182 1.32 -22.33 4.68
C GLY A 182 2.79 -22.75 4.64
N VAL A 183 3.67 -21.93 5.22
CA VAL A 183 5.12 -22.21 5.25
C VAL A 183 5.43 -23.39 6.18
N PHE A 184 4.79 -23.47 7.35
CA PHE A 184 4.92 -24.59 8.27
C PHE A 184 4.50 -25.90 7.61
N GLY A 185 3.30 -25.94 7.03
CA GLY A 185 2.76 -27.14 6.39
C GLY A 185 3.61 -27.61 5.21
N ALA A 186 4.13 -26.68 4.40
CA ALA A 186 5.04 -27.01 3.31
C ALA A 186 6.38 -27.57 3.81
N ALA A 187 7.01 -26.91 4.80
CA ALA A 187 8.29 -27.33 5.36
C ALA A 187 8.20 -28.67 6.10
N ALA A 188 7.22 -28.81 6.99
CA ALA A 188 6.97 -30.03 7.76
C ALA A 188 6.53 -31.18 6.84
N GLY A 189 5.61 -30.92 5.89
CA GLY A 189 5.13 -31.91 4.93
C GLY A 189 6.25 -32.45 4.05
N CYS A 190 7.04 -31.57 3.41
CA CYS A 190 8.18 -31.97 2.58
C CYS A 190 9.22 -32.77 3.37
N SER A 191 9.57 -32.29 4.57
CA SER A 191 10.55 -32.95 5.43
C SER A 191 10.06 -34.32 5.92
N SER A 192 8.78 -34.44 6.28
CA SER A 192 8.19 -35.74 6.66
C SER A 192 8.21 -36.74 5.50
N GLY A 193 7.96 -36.30 4.27
CA GLY A 193 8.06 -37.14 3.08
C GLY A 193 9.48 -37.61 2.82
N VAL A 194 10.48 -36.73 2.93
CA VAL A 194 11.90 -37.09 2.79
C VAL A 194 12.35 -38.06 3.87
N ILE A 195 11.98 -37.82 5.13
CA ILE A 195 12.28 -38.74 6.23
C ILE A 195 11.62 -40.10 5.99
N GLY A 196 10.37 -40.14 5.54
CA GLY A 196 9.67 -41.38 5.20
C GLY A 196 10.40 -42.19 4.11
N VAL A 197 10.90 -41.52 3.08
CA VAL A 197 11.74 -42.15 2.04
C VAL A 197 13.04 -42.71 2.62
N LEU A 198 13.77 -41.91 3.40
CA LEU A 198 15.04 -42.33 3.99
C LEU A 198 14.87 -43.48 5.00
N ALA A 199 13.81 -43.43 5.81
CA ALA A 199 13.44 -44.52 6.71
C ALA A 199 13.07 -45.79 5.93
N GLY A 200 12.31 -45.66 4.85
CA GLY A 200 11.95 -46.76 3.96
C GLY A 200 13.17 -47.45 3.33
N VAL A 201 14.20 -46.71 2.93
CA VAL A 201 15.45 -47.27 2.38
C VAL A 201 16.31 -47.95 3.46
N GLY A 202 15.94 -47.86 4.75
CA GLY A 202 16.68 -48.46 5.86
C GLY A 202 17.88 -47.62 6.33
N LEU A 203 18.00 -46.37 5.87
CA LEU A 203 19.06 -45.44 6.32
C LEU A 203 18.90 -45.07 7.80
N PHE A 204 17.68 -45.14 8.33
CA PHE A 204 17.35 -44.86 9.73
C PHE A 204 16.76 -46.09 10.41
N GLY A 205 17.56 -47.15 10.58
CA GLY A 205 17.14 -48.41 11.23
C GLY A 205 17.01 -48.36 12.76
N GLY A 206 17.34 -47.24 13.40
CA GLY A 206 17.29 -47.10 14.86
C GLY A 206 16.07 -46.33 15.35
N PHE A 207 15.26 -46.91 16.23
CA PHE A 207 14.11 -46.26 16.89
C PHE A 207 14.45 -44.92 17.58
N GLY A 208 15.72 -44.72 17.98
CA GLY A 208 16.17 -43.47 18.61
C GLY A 208 16.42 -42.31 17.65
N VAL A 209 16.59 -42.54 16.35
CA VAL A 209 16.90 -41.46 15.38
C VAL A 209 15.63 -40.70 14.97
N ILE A 210 14.47 -41.36 14.99
CA ILE A 210 13.19 -40.80 14.54
C ILE A 210 12.76 -39.60 15.41
N PRO A 211 12.75 -39.68 16.77
CA PRO A 211 12.37 -38.53 17.60
C PRO A 211 13.31 -37.33 17.43
N VAL A 212 14.62 -37.59 17.27
CA VAL A 212 15.62 -36.53 17.09
C VAL A 212 15.40 -35.80 15.76
N LEU A 213 15.25 -36.55 14.66
CA LEU A 213 14.96 -35.97 13.34
C LEU A 213 13.62 -35.22 13.33
N ALA A 214 12.58 -35.79 13.95
CA ALA A 214 11.28 -35.14 14.05
C ALA A 214 11.38 -33.79 14.79
N THR A 215 12.17 -33.73 15.87
CA THR A 215 12.39 -32.49 16.63
C THR A 215 13.14 -31.44 15.80
N ILE A 216 14.17 -31.85 15.05
CA ILE A 216 14.93 -30.94 14.16
C ILE A 216 14.02 -30.39 13.05
N VAL A 217 13.24 -31.24 12.40
CA VAL A 217 12.30 -30.84 11.35
C VAL A 217 11.24 -29.90 11.89
N LEU A 218 10.63 -30.23 13.03
CA LEU A 218 9.61 -29.40 13.66
C LEU A 218 10.17 -28.03 14.02
N THR A 219 11.35 -27.98 14.63
CA THR A 219 12.01 -26.71 15.01
C THR A 219 12.32 -25.87 13.79
N THR A 220 12.84 -26.49 12.72
CA THR A 220 13.17 -25.79 11.47
C THR A 220 11.91 -25.27 10.77
N ALA A 221 10.84 -26.07 10.73
CA ALA A 221 9.56 -25.67 10.14
C ALA A 221 8.93 -24.50 10.90
N ILE A 222 8.98 -24.50 12.24
CA ILE A 222 8.51 -23.38 13.07
C ILE A 222 9.31 -22.12 12.77
N LEU A 223 10.65 -22.19 12.73
CA LEU A 223 11.48 -21.03 12.42
C LEU A 223 11.17 -20.43 11.05
N LEU A 224 11.04 -21.28 10.02
CA LEU A 224 10.66 -20.84 8.67
C LEU A 224 9.26 -20.21 8.65
N ALA A 225 8.31 -20.80 9.38
CA ALA A 225 6.95 -20.29 9.47
C ALA A 225 6.86 -18.93 10.17
N VAL A 226 7.64 -18.72 11.24
CA VAL A 226 7.78 -17.42 11.89
C VAL A 226 8.38 -16.39 10.93
N CYS A 227 9.45 -16.74 10.21
CA CYS A 227 10.03 -15.86 9.19
C CYS A 227 9.01 -15.51 8.09
N GLY A 228 8.23 -16.49 7.62
CA GLY A 228 7.16 -16.28 6.64
C GLY A 228 6.10 -15.30 7.15
N ALA A 229 5.63 -15.50 8.39
CA ALA A 229 4.68 -14.62 9.04
C ALA A 229 5.20 -13.18 9.15
N LEU A 230 6.46 -12.99 9.57
CA LEU A 230 7.08 -11.67 9.66
C LEU A 230 7.17 -10.97 8.29
N VAL A 231 7.56 -11.71 7.24
CA VAL A 231 7.60 -11.18 5.86
C VAL A 231 6.19 -10.81 5.38
N SER A 232 5.19 -11.62 5.71
CA SER A 232 3.78 -11.35 5.38
C SER A 232 3.28 -10.06 6.04
N ILE A 233 3.53 -9.90 7.35
CA ILE A 233 3.20 -8.68 8.10
C ILE A 233 3.84 -7.46 7.45
N HIS A 234 5.15 -7.52 7.18
CA HIS A 234 5.86 -6.41 6.57
C HIS A 234 5.28 -6.03 5.20
N SER A 235 5.00 -7.03 4.35
CA SER A 235 4.40 -6.81 3.03
C SER A 235 3.00 -6.22 3.11
N HIS A 236 2.17 -6.67 4.06
CA HIS A 236 0.82 -6.14 4.28
C HIS A 236 0.84 -4.69 4.76
N ILE A 237 1.74 -4.35 5.69
CA ILE A 237 1.93 -2.97 6.17
C ILE A 237 2.35 -2.07 5.01
N GLU A 238 3.35 -2.47 4.23
CA GLU A 238 3.84 -1.68 3.10
C GLU A 238 2.76 -1.46 2.03
N LYS A 239 2.00 -2.52 1.70
CA LYS A 239 0.88 -2.44 0.74
C LYS A 239 -0.25 -1.56 1.25
N ASN A 240 -0.60 -1.64 2.54
CA ASN A 240 -1.60 -0.79 3.17
C ASN A 240 -1.16 0.69 3.13
N LYS A 241 0.09 0.98 3.52
CA LYS A 241 0.70 2.31 3.45
C LYS A 241 0.57 2.92 2.04
N LYS A 242 1.04 2.20 1.02
CA LYS A 242 0.91 2.64 -0.40
C LYS A 242 -0.55 2.87 -0.79
N THR A 243 -1.46 2.00 -0.36
CA THR A 243 -2.89 2.09 -0.69
C THR A 243 -3.58 3.27 -0.02
N GLN A 244 -3.27 3.57 1.24
CA GLN A 244 -3.82 4.72 1.95
C GLN A 244 -3.34 6.04 1.34
N ILE A 245 -2.04 6.15 1.04
CA ILE A 245 -1.48 7.32 0.35
C ILE A 245 -2.18 7.51 -1.00
N TYR A 246 -2.27 6.44 -1.80
CA TYR A 246 -2.96 6.48 -3.08
C TYR A 246 -4.41 6.98 -2.94
N LYS A 247 -5.18 6.46 -1.97
CA LYS A 247 -6.56 6.87 -1.74
C LYS A 247 -6.64 8.34 -1.32
N ASN A 248 -5.80 8.78 -0.40
CA ASN A 248 -5.78 10.16 0.08
C ASN A 248 -5.47 11.16 -1.04
N PHE A 249 -4.42 10.91 -1.83
CA PHE A 249 -4.10 11.80 -2.97
C PHE A 249 -5.17 11.74 -4.07
N LYS A 250 -5.77 10.57 -4.31
CA LYS A 250 -6.86 10.45 -5.27
C LYS A 250 -8.08 11.29 -4.87
N THR A 251 -8.51 11.18 -3.60
CA THR A 251 -9.64 11.95 -3.06
C THR A 251 -9.32 13.44 -3.07
N PHE A 252 -8.15 13.82 -2.56
CA PHE A 252 -7.71 15.21 -2.54
C PHE A 252 -7.67 15.84 -3.94
N ASN A 253 -7.11 15.16 -4.94
CA ASN A 253 -7.06 15.72 -6.29
C ASN A 253 -8.44 15.88 -6.93
N ALA A 254 -9.39 15.01 -6.56
CA ALA A 254 -10.78 15.12 -7.03
C ALA A 254 -11.47 16.33 -6.38
N ASP A 255 -11.33 16.48 -5.06
CA ASP A 255 -11.90 17.60 -4.30
C ASP A 255 -11.25 18.93 -4.73
N PHE A 256 -9.93 18.94 -4.91
CA PHE A 256 -9.18 20.10 -5.38
C PHE A 256 -9.62 20.54 -6.79
N ALA A 257 -9.79 19.59 -7.72
CA ALA A 257 -10.28 19.90 -9.06
C ALA A 257 -11.72 20.44 -9.03
N ALA A 258 -12.60 19.86 -8.20
CA ALA A 258 -13.96 20.34 -8.03
C ALA A 258 -13.99 21.77 -7.50
N GLU A 259 -13.18 22.07 -6.47
CA GLU A 259 -13.12 23.39 -5.85
C GLU A 259 -12.61 24.47 -6.81
N MET A 260 -11.63 24.13 -7.66
CA MET A 260 -11.11 25.05 -8.68
C MET A 260 -12.16 25.37 -9.75
N THR A 261 -12.91 24.37 -10.24
CA THR A 261 -13.95 24.60 -11.27
C THR A 261 -15.19 25.35 -10.75
N LEU A 262 -15.51 25.22 -9.46
CA LEU A 262 -16.61 25.96 -8.83
C LEU A 262 -16.32 27.48 -8.73
N GLY A 263 -15.05 27.86 -8.59
CA GLY A 263 -14.62 29.27 -8.55
C GLY A 263 -14.98 30.03 -9.82
N ASP A 264 -14.68 29.45 -10.98
CA ASP A 264 -14.93 30.06 -12.30
C ASP A 264 -16.42 30.28 -12.56
N THR A 265 -17.26 29.38 -12.06
CA THR A 265 -18.72 29.46 -12.25
C THR A 265 -19.36 30.54 -11.38
N GLN A 266 -18.80 30.79 -10.18
CA GLN A 266 -19.34 31.75 -9.23
C GLN A 266 -18.92 33.19 -9.57
N GLU A 267 -17.67 33.41 -10.01
CA GLU A 267 -17.23 34.72 -10.53
C GLU A 267 -18.00 35.14 -11.78
N SER A 268 -18.29 34.20 -12.68
CA SER A 268 -19.09 34.49 -13.89
C SER A 268 -20.52 34.94 -13.55
N LYS A 269 -21.18 34.31 -12.57
CA LYS A 269 -22.51 34.72 -12.09
C LYS A 269 -22.50 36.05 -11.34
N GLN A 270 -21.44 36.36 -10.60
CA GLN A 270 -21.33 37.61 -9.84
C GLN A 270 -21.05 38.82 -10.76
N ASN A 271 -20.21 38.64 -11.79
CA ASN A 271 -19.98 39.67 -12.81
C ASN A 271 -21.22 39.91 -13.68
N GLN A 272 -22.01 38.88 -13.97
CA GLN A 272 -23.27 39.03 -14.73
C GLN A 272 -24.37 39.75 -13.94
N LYS A 273 -24.38 39.62 -12.60
CA LYS A 273 -25.30 40.37 -11.73
C LYS A 273 -24.87 41.84 -11.54
N ALA A 274 -23.57 42.10 -11.48
CA ALA A 274 -23.01 43.46 -11.36
C ALA A 274 -23.17 44.29 -12.65
N SER A 275 -23.24 43.68 -13.84
CA SER A 275 -23.48 44.40 -15.09
C SER A 275 -24.95 44.79 -15.32
N THR A 276 -25.87 44.45 -14.41
CA THR A 276 -27.32 44.74 -14.55
C THR A 276 -27.78 45.92 -13.66
N HIS A 277 -26.91 46.48 -12.82
CA HIS A 277 -27.24 47.66 -12.01
C HIS A 277 -26.14 48.75 -12.03
N GLU A 278 -26.60 49.93 -12.42
CA GLU A 278 -26.03 51.27 -12.26
C GLU A 278 -24.90 51.74 -13.20
N VAL A 279 -25.34 52.49 -14.20
CA VAL A 279 -24.65 53.68 -14.71
C VAL A 279 -24.62 54.72 -13.57
N SER A 280 -23.49 54.84 -12.88
CA SER A 280 -23.20 56.01 -12.04
C SER A 280 -21.81 56.54 -12.36
N THR A 281 -21.79 57.69 -13.00
CA THR A 281 -20.60 58.44 -13.44
C THR A 281 -19.96 59.16 -12.25
N GLY A 282 -18.91 58.57 -11.68
CA GLY A 282 -18.03 59.23 -10.71
C GLY A 282 -16.58 58.76 -10.90
N PRO A 283 -15.56 59.62 -10.69
CA PRO A 283 -14.17 59.28 -10.95
C PRO A 283 -13.69 58.23 -9.94
N ARG A 284 -13.39 57.02 -10.43
CA ARG A 284 -12.95 55.89 -9.60
C ARG A 284 -11.44 55.96 -9.40
N ASP A 285 -11.03 56.20 -8.15
CA ASP A 285 -9.64 56.10 -7.73
C ASP A 285 -9.25 54.61 -7.62
N TRP A 286 -8.34 54.18 -8.49
CA TRP A 286 -7.98 52.78 -8.73
C TRP A 286 -6.92 52.24 -7.75
N ARG A 287 -6.43 53.06 -6.81
CA ARG A 287 -5.28 52.73 -5.96
C ARG A 287 -5.59 52.04 -4.63
N LEU A 288 -6.86 51.79 -4.28
CA LEU A 288 -7.24 51.32 -2.93
C LEU A 288 -7.80 49.90 -2.84
N THR A 289 -7.94 49.16 -3.93
CA THR A 289 -8.32 47.74 -3.86
C THR A 289 -7.09 46.87 -3.85
N GLY A 290 -6.53 46.63 -2.65
CA GLY A 290 -5.71 45.45 -2.38
C GLY A 290 -6.60 44.21 -2.49
N VAL A 291 -6.87 43.78 -3.73
CA VAL A 291 -7.62 42.57 -4.04
C VAL A 291 -6.77 41.39 -3.58
N LYS A 292 -7.12 40.83 -2.41
CA LYS A 292 -6.70 39.46 -2.08
C LYS A 292 -7.26 38.56 -3.17
N THR A 293 -6.39 38.03 -4.02
CA THR A 293 -6.79 37.09 -5.07
C THR A 293 -7.48 35.89 -4.41
N PRO A 294 -8.76 35.62 -4.71
CA PRO A 294 -9.55 34.59 -4.03
C PRO A 294 -8.94 33.18 -4.17
N GLY A 295 -8.12 32.95 -5.21
CA GLY A 295 -7.44 31.67 -5.43
C GLY A 295 -6.44 31.26 -4.33
N VAL A 296 -5.65 32.19 -3.73
CA VAL A 296 -4.63 31.81 -2.72
C VAL A 296 -5.34 31.34 -1.47
N ALA A 297 -6.34 32.11 -1.04
CA ALA A 297 -7.14 31.81 0.14
C ALA A 297 -7.84 30.46 -0.02
N LYS A 298 -8.34 30.17 -1.23
CA LYS A 298 -9.03 28.92 -1.54
C LYS A 298 -8.13 27.69 -1.57
N VAL A 299 -7.03 27.73 -2.33
CA VAL A 299 -6.01 26.65 -2.37
C VAL A 299 -5.46 26.40 -0.97
N ARG A 300 -5.25 27.47 -0.21
CA ARG A 300 -4.81 27.42 1.17
C ARG A 300 -5.87 26.82 2.09
N GLU A 301 -7.13 27.21 1.97
CA GLU A 301 -8.22 26.59 2.72
C GLU A 301 -8.28 25.09 2.40
N THR A 302 -8.17 24.68 1.14
CA THR A 302 -8.21 23.25 0.77
C THR A 302 -6.99 22.47 1.29
N LEU A 303 -5.79 23.06 1.27
CA LEU A 303 -4.56 22.39 1.74
C LEU A 303 -4.43 22.36 3.27
N PHE A 304 -4.85 23.42 3.95
CA PHE A 304 -4.54 23.67 5.37
C PHE A 304 -5.75 23.74 6.30
N HIS A 305 -6.98 23.87 5.80
CA HIS A 305 -8.15 23.60 6.62
C HIS A 305 -8.50 22.12 6.53
N LEU A 306 -8.20 21.39 7.61
CA LEU A 306 -8.84 20.13 7.87
C LEU A 306 -10.35 20.39 7.89
N HIS A 307 -11.07 19.84 6.93
CA HIS A 307 -12.52 19.76 7.02
C HIS A 307 -12.79 18.91 8.26
N ASP A 308 -13.27 19.54 9.34
CA ASP A 308 -13.65 18.90 10.61
C ASP A 308 -14.87 18.02 10.34
N SER A 309 -14.62 16.93 9.63
CA SER A 309 -15.54 15.85 9.33
C SER A 309 -15.49 14.84 10.46
N ARG A 310 -15.51 15.34 11.71
CA ARG A 310 -16.17 14.61 12.78
C ARG A 310 -17.66 14.65 12.49
N HIS A 311 -18.07 13.77 11.58
CA HIS A 311 -19.43 13.28 11.56
C HIS A 311 -19.71 12.77 12.99
N PRO A 312 -20.74 13.26 13.70
CA PRO A 312 -21.14 12.62 14.93
C PRO A 312 -21.65 11.23 14.53
N ASP A 313 -20.84 10.21 14.78
CA ASP A 313 -21.30 8.84 14.78
C ASP A 313 -22.44 8.77 15.80
N HIS A 314 -23.67 8.69 15.28
CA HIS A 314 -24.81 8.23 16.05
C HIS A 314 -24.48 6.82 16.54
N LEU A 315 -23.99 6.73 17.76
CA LEU A 315 -23.91 5.49 18.53
C LEU A 315 -25.28 4.79 18.47
N PRO A 316 -25.39 3.57 17.93
CA PRO A 316 -26.58 2.78 18.15
C PRO A 316 -26.64 2.45 19.64
N SER A 317 -27.75 2.83 20.28
CA SER A 317 -28.09 2.47 21.64
C SER A 317 -27.91 0.96 21.83
N MET A 318 -27.01 0.56 22.73
CA MET A 318 -26.92 -0.82 23.18
C MET A 318 -28.26 -1.21 23.81
N VAL A 319 -28.96 -2.15 23.17
CA VAL A 319 -30.03 -2.92 23.78
C VAL A 319 -29.37 -3.80 24.84
N GLY A 320 -29.74 -3.58 26.09
CA GLY A 320 -29.32 -4.38 27.22
C GLY A 320 -29.78 -5.83 27.06
N PHE A 321 -28.84 -6.76 27.21
CA PHE A 321 -29.16 -8.12 27.61
C PHE A 321 -29.06 -8.19 29.13
N SER A 322 -30.22 -8.33 29.76
CA SER A 322 -30.37 -8.77 31.13
C SER A 322 -30.35 -10.30 31.16
N LEU A 323 -29.51 -10.85 32.04
CA LEU A 323 -29.48 -12.21 32.61
C LEU A 323 -29.44 -13.41 31.64
#